data_AF-A0A1I6XSW5-F1
#
_entry.id   AF-A0A1I6XSW5-F1
#
_cell.length_a   1.000
_cell.length_b   1.000
_cell.length_c   1.000
_cell.angle_alpha   90.00
_cell.angle_beta   90.00
_cell.angle_gamma   90.00
#
_symmetry.space_group_name_H-M   'P 1'
#
loop_
_entity.id
_entity.type
_entity.pdbx_description
1 polymer ?
#
loop_
_entity_poly.entity_id
_entity_poly.type
_entity_poly.pdbx_seq_one_letter_code
_entity_poly.pdbx_strand_id
1 'polypeptide(L)'
;MQKIKNLLVVLSLISFSWISLYVFKEIKAYTPEKLENHLPQDTYFALKVNNKKLLGPVISDIIFKQKLRRKDLIKLDKSEKGDFNDVMKHLFPKNELLLFQEKWNDKFITAILFKPQTPPSEIAEIKDFPYYISFHNDLACLVISDTNDVEFTQEIRQHIDNLLVQDLIKSPARSKFVQAKNKEDQIQVYISGDLESNVQESISAVNLIANKIELRGIGTKNPVKVKQGQKFHYIKEDTSLVNTVTGELPDTLNYYFTSSLKMLGIPSTNIVSTQFHYKGVKLKTDHTQLKLLPEYNGVFRFEDSLRVEDFQTKGITVDEFGKMEFPPLKVLGEYFYVLHLSANELYIGMDENPEIISTPKPKEFELKGDIKDLLTVDTDPFMLGILNNFPLYKNSRTLLDNVEHFEICAHEVENNQLRIEGELRFKNQQEASVQLVKYLLSFIH
;
A
#
# COMPACT_ATOMS: atom_id res chain seq x y z
N MET A 1 56.26 -17.38 26.16
CA MET A 1 55.13 -16.44 25.95
C MET A 1 54.64 -16.36 24.49
N GLN A 2 55.50 -16.15 23.49
CA GLN A 2 55.07 -16.01 22.08
C GLN A 2 54.26 -17.21 21.55
N LYS A 3 54.69 -18.44 21.87
CA LYS A 3 53.96 -19.67 21.47
C LYS A 3 52.54 -19.76 22.05
N ILE A 4 52.34 -19.26 23.28
CA ILE A 4 51.02 -19.24 23.94
C ILE A 4 50.11 -18.19 23.30
N LYS A 5 50.65 -17.01 22.96
CA LYS A 5 49.91 -15.98 22.21
C LYS A 5 49.47 -16.48 20.83
N ASN A 6 50.37 -17.15 20.10
CA ASN A 6 50.04 -17.71 18.79
C ASN A 6 48.97 -18.81 18.89
N LEU A 7 49.04 -19.66 19.92
CA LEU A 7 48.03 -20.68 20.19
C LEU A 7 46.65 -20.07 20.46
N LEU A 8 46.58 -19.00 21.27
CA LEU A 8 45.33 -18.28 21.57
C LEU A 8 44.72 -17.62 20.33
N VAL A 9 45.53 -17.01 19.47
CA VAL A 9 45.08 -16.39 18.21
C VAL A 9 44.53 -17.44 17.24
N VAL A 10 45.19 -18.60 17.13
CA VAL A 10 44.71 -19.71 16.30
C VAL A 10 43.39 -20.27 16.85
N LEU A 11 43.26 -20.44 18.16
CA LEU A 11 42.02 -20.88 18.80
C LEU A 11 40.88 -19.87 18.60
N SER A 12 41.15 -18.57 18.69
CA SER A 12 40.12 -17.54 18.45
C SER A 12 39.69 -17.52 16.99
N LEU A 13 40.62 -17.67 16.04
CA LEU A 13 40.31 -17.76 14.61
C LEU A 13 39.50 -19.00 14.28
N ILE A 14 39.85 -20.17 14.83
CA ILE A 14 39.09 -21.40 14.66
C ILE A 14 37.69 -21.26 15.24
N SER A 15 37.56 -20.71 16.46
CA SER A 15 36.28 -20.49 17.11
C SER A 15 35.42 -19.49 16.31
N PHE A 16 36.01 -18.40 15.83
CA PHE A 16 35.33 -17.43 14.98
C PHE A 16 34.91 -18.02 13.62
N SER A 17 35.76 -18.83 12.99
CA SER A 17 35.42 -19.55 11.76
C SER A 17 34.31 -20.58 12.00
N TRP A 18 34.29 -21.28 13.13
CA TRP A 18 33.22 -22.20 13.49
C TRP A 18 31.89 -21.49 13.73
N ILE A 19 31.90 -20.37 14.47
CA ILE A 19 30.73 -19.52 14.67
C ILE A 19 30.24 -18.98 13.32
N SER A 20 31.16 -18.52 12.47
CA SER A 20 30.84 -18.04 11.12
C SER A 20 30.22 -19.16 10.28
N LEU A 21 30.79 -20.37 10.27
CA LEU A 21 30.27 -21.52 9.54
C LEU A 21 28.90 -21.97 10.07
N TYR A 22 28.69 -21.94 11.38
CA TYR A 22 27.41 -22.25 12.01
C TYR A 22 26.34 -21.23 11.59
N VAL A 23 26.66 -19.94 11.69
CA VAL A 23 25.80 -18.85 11.21
C VAL A 23 25.54 -19.00 9.69
N PHE A 24 26.56 -19.31 8.89
CA PHE A 24 26.39 -19.54 7.45
C PHE A 24 25.55 -20.77 7.12
N LYS A 25 25.61 -21.83 7.94
CA LYS A 25 24.79 -23.04 7.76
C LYS A 25 23.32 -22.77 8.02
N GLU A 26 23.01 -22.05 9.09
CA GLU A 26 21.64 -21.58 9.39
C GLU A 26 21.13 -20.61 8.31
N ILE A 27 22.02 -19.78 7.74
CA ILE A 27 21.69 -18.93 6.58
C ILE A 27 21.48 -19.76 5.30
N LYS A 28 22.19 -20.88 5.07
CA LYS A 28 22.12 -21.66 3.82
C LYS A 28 21.00 -22.70 3.73
N ALA A 29 20.41 -23.17 4.84
CA ALA A 29 19.31 -24.14 4.80
C ALA A 29 17.95 -23.51 4.43
N TYR A 30 17.91 -22.68 3.38
CA TYR A 30 16.65 -22.12 2.86
C TYR A 30 16.03 -23.10 1.87
N THR A 31 14.99 -23.78 2.32
CA THR A 31 14.02 -24.44 1.45
C THR A 31 12.79 -23.53 1.41
N PRO A 32 12.41 -22.96 0.26
CA PRO A 32 11.21 -22.14 0.15
C PRO A 32 10.02 -22.91 0.71
N GLU A 33 9.29 -22.29 1.64
CA GLU A 33 8.09 -22.88 2.18
C GLU A 33 7.01 -22.74 1.10
N LYS A 34 6.37 -23.86 0.73
CA LYS A 34 5.31 -23.85 -0.30
C LYS A 34 3.97 -23.43 0.32
N LEU A 35 3.96 -22.34 1.09
CA LEU A 35 2.76 -21.85 1.77
C LEU A 35 1.65 -21.53 0.76
N GLU A 36 2.01 -21.10 -0.44
CA GLU A 36 1.07 -20.82 -1.54
C GLU A 36 0.26 -22.05 -1.99
N ASN A 37 0.69 -23.27 -1.65
CA ASN A 37 -0.09 -24.48 -1.94
C ASN A 37 -1.39 -24.55 -1.14
N HIS A 38 -1.47 -23.85 0.00
CA HIS A 38 -2.61 -23.84 0.90
C HIS A 38 -3.52 -22.62 0.67
N LEU A 39 -3.29 -21.86 -0.41
CA LEU A 39 -4.16 -20.74 -0.77
C LEU A 39 -5.48 -21.25 -1.34
N PRO A 40 -6.63 -20.83 -0.80
CA PRO A 40 -7.94 -21.21 -1.30
C PRO A 40 -8.22 -20.63 -2.69
N GLN A 41 -9.14 -21.25 -3.43
CA GLN A 41 -9.43 -20.91 -4.82
C GLN A 41 -9.89 -19.46 -5.00
N ASP A 42 -10.74 -18.97 -4.09
CA ASP A 42 -11.36 -17.65 -4.14
C ASP A 42 -10.54 -16.57 -3.39
N THR A 43 -9.22 -16.77 -3.34
CA THR A 43 -8.28 -15.77 -2.83
C THR A 43 -8.27 -14.58 -3.79
N TYR A 44 -8.67 -13.40 -3.31
CA TYR A 44 -8.61 -12.16 -4.09
C TYR A 44 -7.44 -11.26 -3.68
N PHE A 45 -6.85 -11.49 -2.50
CA PHE A 45 -5.65 -10.81 -2.06
C PHE A 45 -4.71 -11.80 -1.38
N ALA A 46 -3.41 -11.73 -1.69
CA ALA A 46 -2.40 -12.47 -0.95
C ALA A 46 -1.08 -11.68 -0.87
N LEU A 47 -0.48 -11.63 0.32
CA LEU A 47 0.80 -11.01 0.63
C LEU A 47 1.73 -12.07 1.19
N LYS A 48 2.74 -12.45 0.41
CA LYS A 48 3.81 -13.37 0.81
C LYS A 48 5.03 -12.56 1.24
N VAL A 49 5.51 -12.77 2.46
CA VAL A 49 6.70 -12.13 3.02
C VAL A 49 7.78 -13.18 3.26
N ASN A 50 8.94 -12.99 2.65
CA ASN A 50 10.14 -13.78 2.90
C ASN A 50 10.95 -13.15 4.03
N ASN A 51 10.62 -13.52 5.28
CA ASN A 51 11.24 -12.94 6.47
C ASN A 51 12.76 -13.06 6.45
N LYS A 52 13.29 -14.20 5.98
CA LYS A 52 14.73 -14.42 5.91
C LYS A 52 15.42 -13.44 4.95
N LYS A 53 14.82 -13.18 3.79
CA LYS A 53 15.35 -12.23 2.80
C LYS A 53 15.12 -10.77 3.18
N LEU A 54 14.05 -10.48 3.91
CA LEU A 54 13.72 -9.13 4.37
C LEU A 54 14.56 -8.73 5.59
N LEU A 55 14.62 -9.58 6.62
CA LEU A 55 15.27 -9.25 7.90
C LEU A 55 16.80 -9.19 7.78
N GLY A 56 17.42 -10.02 6.92
CA GLY A 56 18.88 -10.03 6.75
C GLY A 56 19.45 -8.65 6.39
N PRO A 57 19.01 -8.03 5.28
CA PRO A 57 19.37 -6.66 4.92
C PRO A 57 19.00 -5.65 5.99
N VAL A 58 17.80 -5.72 6.57
CA VAL A 58 17.35 -4.78 7.62
C VAL A 58 18.28 -4.80 8.83
N ILE A 59 18.58 -6.00 9.36
CA ILE A 59 19.49 -6.17 10.50
C ILE A 59 20.90 -5.72 10.14
N SER A 60 21.39 -6.08 8.95
CA SER A 60 22.70 -5.67 8.46
C SER A 60 22.82 -4.13 8.37
N ASP A 61 21.81 -3.47 7.80
CA ASP A 61 21.81 -2.02 7.64
C ASP A 61 21.76 -1.31 9.01
N ILE A 62 20.97 -1.84 9.96
CA ILE A 62 20.89 -1.35 11.33
C ILE A 62 22.21 -1.51 12.09
N ILE A 63 22.89 -2.64 11.94
CA ILE A 63 24.13 -2.93 12.69
C ILE A 63 25.32 -2.21 12.07
N PHE A 64 25.45 -2.23 10.73
CA PHE A 64 26.68 -1.88 10.03
C PHE A 64 26.63 -0.55 9.29
N LYS A 65 25.47 -0.12 8.79
CA LYS A 65 25.39 1.03 7.87
C LYS A 65 24.81 2.30 8.49
N GLN A 66 23.88 2.19 9.44
CA GLN A 66 23.37 3.33 10.19
C GLN A 66 23.23 3.00 11.67
N LYS A 67 23.88 3.79 12.53
CA LYS A 67 23.66 3.72 13.97
C LYS A 67 22.24 4.23 14.27
N LEU A 68 21.28 3.31 14.45
CA LEU A 68 20.09 3.61 15.23
C LEU A 68 20.56 4.26 16.53
N ARG A 69 20.00 5.42 16.88
CA ARG A 69 20.44 6.08 18.11
C ARG A 69 19.93 5.24 19.27
N ARG A 70 20.64 5.27 20.41
CA ARG A 70 20.24 4.52 21.61
C ARG A 70 18.76 4.77 21.99
N LYS A 71 18.25 5.99 21.77
CA LYS A 71 16.84 6.36 21.97
C LYS A 71 15.85 5.55 21.12
N ASP A 72 16.25 5.11 19.93
CA ASP A 72 15.40 4.34 19.01
C ASP A 72 15.35 2.88 19.47
N LEU A 73 16.48 2.35 19.96
CA LEU A 73 16.58 0.99 20.52
C LEU A 73 15.87 0.82 21.87
N ILE A 74 15.85 1.85 22.72
CA ILE A 74 15.13 1.81 24.01
C ILE A 74 13.62 1.57 23.80
N LYS A 75 13.07 1.96 22.65
CA LYS A 75 11.65 1.69 22.32
C LYS A 75 11.35 0.22 22.05
N LEU A 76 12.34 -0.55 21.58
CA LEU A 76 12.21 -2.01 21.42
C LEU A 76 12.18 -2.75 22.76
N ASP A 77 12.81 -2.17 23.79
CA ASP A 77 12.95 -2.76 25.12
C ASP A 77 11.75 -2.47 26.03
N LYS A 78 10.83 -1.59 25.59
CA LYS A 78 9.54 -1.38 26.27
C LYS A 78 8.60 -2.53 25.92
N SER A 79 8.83 -3.69 26.51
CA SER A 79 7.82 -4.74 26.53
C SER A 79 6.62 -4.21 27.31
N GLU A 80 5.48 -4.03 26.64
CA GLU A 80 4.20 -3.94 27.35
C GLU A 80 4.09 -5.14 28.29
N LYS A 81 3.83 -4.88 29.56
CA LYS A 81 3.61 -5.93 30.57
C LYS A 81 2.31 -6.64 30.21
N GLY A 82 2.38 -7.88 29.73
CA GLY A 82 1.20 -8.72 29.51
C GLY A 82 1.49 -10.01 28.75
N ASP A 83 0.70 -11.05 29.05
CA ASP A 83 0.75 -12.42 28.49
C ASP A 83 0.76 -12.47 26.95
N PHE A 84 0.27 -11.42 26.27
CA PHE A 84 0.25 -11.32 24.81
C PHE A 84 1.64 -11.40 24.18
N ASN A 85 2.66 -10.81 24.82
CA ASN A 85 4.04 -10.88 24.34
C ASN A 85 4.60 -12.30 24.41
N ASP A 86 4.15 -13.13 25.35
CA ASP A 86 4.62 -14.50 25.49
C ASP A 86 4.00 -15.40 24.42
N VAL A 87 2.72 -15.21 24.09
CA VAL A 87 2.06 -15.91 22.98
C VAL A 87 2.71 -15.57 21.63
N MET A 88 3.00 -14.29 21.38
CA MET A 88 3.60 -13.86 20.12
C MET A 88 5.04 -14.39 19.92
N LYS A 89 5.79 -14.66 21.00
CA LYS A 89 7.09 -15.35 20.90
C LYS A 89 6.94 -16.76 20.32
N HIS A 90 5.87 -17.45 20.69
CA HIS A 90 5.62 -18.82 20.21
C HIS A 90 5.10 -18.85 18.76
N LEU A 91 4.42 -17.80 18.32
CA LEU A 91 3.86 -17.65 16.97
C LEU A 91 4.82 -17.02 15.95
N PHE A 92 6.11 -16.91 16.28
CA PHE A 92 7.07 -16.30 15.35
C PHE A 92 7.27 -17.19 14.10
N PRO A 93 7.11 -16.66 12.88
CA PRO A 93 7.26 -17.43 11.65
C PRO A 93 8.71 -17.81 11.39
N LYS A 94 8.96 -19.03 10.90
CA LYS A 94 10.31 -19.56 10.69
C LYS A 94 11.04 -18.89 9.52
N ASN A 95 10.47 -18.94 8.31
CA ASN A 95 11.10 -18.38 7.11
C ASN A 95 10.18 -17.45 6.32
N GLU A 96 8.92 -17.86 6.17
CA GLU A 96 7.94 -17.16 5.33
C GLU A 96 6.64 -16.98 6.10
N LEU A 97 5.90 -15.96 5.70
CA LEU A 97 4.57 -15.66 6.19
C LEU A 97 3.71 -15.28 4.99
N LEU A 98 2.48 -15.78 4.94
CA LEU A 98 1.55 -15.52 3.86
C LEU A 98 0.22 -15.04 4.45
N LEU A 99 -0.05 -13.74 4.33
CA LEU A 99 -1.35 -13.15 4.62
C LEU A 99 -2.23 -13.31 3.39
N PHE A 100 -3.48 -13.73 3.54
CA PHE A 100 -4.43 -13.81 2.44
C PHE A 100 -5.81 -13.35 2.86
N GLN A 101 -6.59 -12.95 1.86
CA GLN A 101 -8.02 -12.71 2.00
C GLN A 101 -8.80 -13.49 0.94
N GLU A 102 -9.86 -14.14 1.37
CA GLU A 102 -10.78 -14.89 0.51
C GLU A 102 -12.24 -14.49 0.78
N LYS A 103 -13.09 -14.73 -0.21
CA LYS A 103 -14.54 -14.62 -0.06
C LYS A 103 -15.13 -16.03 0.07
N TRP A 104 -15.60 -16.39 1.26
CA TRP A 104 -16.18 -17.70 1.57
C TRP A 104 -17.60 -17.55 2.09
N ASN A 105 -18.59 -18.16 1.44
CA ASN A 105 -20.02 -18.02 1.76
C ASN A 105 -20.45 -16.55 1.97
N ASP A 106 -20.06 -15.67 1.04
CA ASP A 106 -20.29 -14.23 1.07
C ASP A 106 -19.67 -13.46 2.27
N LYS A 107 -18.80 -14.11 3.04
CA LYS A 107 -18.02 -13.49 4.11
C LYS A 107 -16.56 -13.36 3.70
N PHE A 108 -15.92 -12.27 4.12
CA PHE A 108 -14.49 -12.08 3.93
C PHE A 108 -13.73 -12.69 5.09
N ILE A 109 -12.81 -13.59 4.78
CA ILE A 109 -11.89 -14.18 5.75
C ILE A 109 -10.51 -13.61 5.47
N THR A 110 -9.87 -13.05 6.50
CA THR A 110 -8.46 -12.64 6.46
C THR A 110 -7.67 -13.56 7.37
N ALA A 111 -6.61 -14.18 6.87
CA ALA A 111 -5.82 -15.11 7.65
C ALA A 111 -4.34 -15.12 7.26
N ILE A 112 -3.51 -15.61 8.17
CA ILE A 112 -2.06 -15.72 8.03
C ILE A 112 -1.66 -17.19 8.08
N LEU A 113 -1.02 -17.67 7.01
CA LEU A 113 -0.36 -18.96 6.91
C LEU A 113 1.14 -18.81 7.20
N PHE A 114 1.67 -19.66 8.08
CA PHE A 114 3.09 -19.67 8.41
C PHE A 114 3.49 -20.99 9.08
N LYS A 115 4.79 -21.27 9.09
CA LYS A 115 5.36 -22.33 9.94
C LYS A 115 5.91 -21.72 11.22
N PRO A 116 5.37 -22.03 12.42
CA PRO A 116 5.89 -21.48 13.65
C PRO A 116 7.30 -22.02 13.94
N GLN A 117 8.12 -21.22 14.61
CA GLN A 117 9.41 -21.69 15.13
C GLN A 117 9.23 -22.68 16.29
N THR A 118 8.17 -22.51 17.08
CA THR A 118 7.83 -23.38 18.20
C THR A 118 6.95 -24.55 17.72
N PRO A 119 7.15 -25.79 18.21
CA PRO A 119 6.29 -26.92 17.88
C PRO A 119 4.82 -26.65 18.28
N PRO A 120 3.83 -27.05 17.46
CA PRO A 120 2.40 -26.83 17.75
C PRO A 120 1.92 -27.37 19.09
N SER A 121 2.54 -28.45 19.59
CA SER A 121 2.21 -29.04 20.89
C SER A 121 2.42 -28.08 22.06
N GLU A 122 3.41 -27.20 21.98
CA GLU A 122 3.69 -26.19 23.01
C GLU A 122 2.79 -24.95 22.85
N ILE A 123 2.32 -24.68 21.64
CA ILE A 123 1.42 -23.56 21.34
C ILE A 123 -0.03 -23.87 21.76
N ALA A 124 -0.44 -25.14 21.68
CA ALA A 124 -1.77 -25.60 22.06
C ALA A 124 -2.10 -25.42 23.55
N GLU A 125 -1.10 -25.15 24.39
CA GLU A 125 -1.29 -24.88 25.83
C GLU A 125 -1.71 -23.42 26.13
N ILE A 126 -1.72 -22.56 25.11
CA ILE A 126 -2.08 -21.14 25.24
C ILE A 126 -3.61 -21.00 25.28
N LYS A 127 -4.17 -20.85 26.48
CA LYS A 127 -5.63 -20.87 26.72
C LYS A 127 -6.36 -19.55 26.46
N ASP A 128 -5.65 -18.42 26.41
CA ASP A 128 -6.24 -17.07 26.40
C ASP A 128 -5.90 -16.26 25.13
N PHE A 129 -5.82 -16.91 23.97
CA PHE A 129 -5.53 -16.21 22.72
C PHE A 129 -6.82 -15.68 22.06
N PRO A 130 -6.92 -14.37 21.74
CA PRO A 130 -8.16 -13.76 21.24
C PRO A 130 -8.49 -14.13 19.79
N TYR A 131 -7.62 -14.84 19.09
CA TYR A 131 -7.78 -15.21 17.70
C TYR A 131 -7.89 -16.73 17.54
N TYR A 132 -8.63 -17.16 16.51
CA TYR A 132 -8.65 -18.58 16.14
C TYR A 132 -7.35 -18.95 15.41
N ILE A 133 -6.72 -20.02 15.87
CA ILE A 133 -5.54 -20.61 15.22
C ILE A 133 -5.76 -22.10 15.01
N SER A 134 -5.48 -22.56 13.79
CA SER A 134 -5.51 -23.97 13.43
C SER A 134 -4.10 -24.45 13.10
N PHE A 135 -3.83 -25.72 13.42
CA PHE A 135 -2.55 -26.37 13.19
C PHE A 135 -2.72 -27.68 12.45
N HIS A 136 -1.86 -27.90 11.46
CA HIS A 136 -1.71 -29.21 10.81
C HIS A 136 -0.23 -29.45 10.50
N ASN A 137 0.34 -30.51 11.10
CA ASN A 137 1.78 -30.79 11.06
C ASN A 137 2.61 -29.58 11.53
N ASP A 138 3.47 -29.02 10.68
CA ASP A 138 4.30 -27.85 10.98
C ASP A 138 3.73 -26.54 10.44
N LEU A 139 2.47 -26.54 9.97
CA LEU A 139 1.77 -25.39 9.40
C LEU A 139 0.73 -24.86 10.38
N ALA A 140 0.66 -23.54 10.51
CA ALA A 140 -0.34 -22.82 11.27
C ALA A 140 -1.12 -21.86 10.36
N CYS A 141 -2.42 -21.72 10.63
CA CYS A 141 -3.28 -20.69 10.05
C CYS A 141 -3.90 -19.86 11.18
N LEU A 142 -3.55 -18.58 11.24
CA LEU A 142 -4.09 -17.60 12.20
C LEU A 142 -5.14 -16.74 11.52
N VAL A 143 -6.37 -16.72 12.02
CA VAL A 143 -7.45 -15.91 11.43
C VAL A 143 -7.51 -14.54 12.10
N ILE A 144 -7.47 -13.49 11.28
CA ILE A 144 -7.54 -12.07 11.66
C ILE A 144 -8.84 -11.51 11.09
N SER A 145 -9.99 -12.03 11.52
CA SER A 145 -11.28 -11.46 11.10
C SER A 145 -11.63 -10.27 11.99
N ASP A 146 -11.98 -9.15 11.36
CA ASP A 146 -12.56 -7.99 12.02
C ASP A 146 -14.03 -8.27 12.30
N THR A 147 -14.32 -9.04 13.34
CA THR A 147 -15.70 -9.35 13.72
C THR A 147 -15.86 -9.20 15.22
N ASN A 148 -16.33 -8.02 15.61
CA ASN A 148 -17.26 -7.86 16.74
C ASN A 148 -18.56 -8.69 16.53
N ASP A 149 -18.71 -9.34 15.38
CA ASP A 149 -19.63 -10.44 15.13
C ASP A 149 -19.15 -11.71 15.85
N VAL A 150 -19.72 -11.94 17.04
CA VAL A 150 -19.35 -12.97 18.01
C VAL A 150 -19.70 -14.41 17.58
N GLU A 151 -20.05 -14.65 16.31
CA GLU A 151 -20.15 -16.02 15.78
C GLU A 151 -19.16 -16.24 14.65
N PHE A 152 -17.89 -16.45 15.05
CA PHE A 152 -17.00 -17.29 14.26
C PHE A 152 -17.61 -18.69 14.22
N THR A 153 -18.44 -18.95 13.22
CA THR A 153 -19.25 -20.17 13.14
C THR A 153 -18.33 -21.39 13.11
N GLN A 154 -18.81 -22.51 13.66
CA GLN A 154 -18.12 -23.79 13.59
C GLN A 154 -17.73 -24.15 12.15
N GLU A 155 -18.50 -23.67 11.17
CA GLU A 155 -18.25 -23.87 9.74
C GLU A 155 -16.97 -23.17 9.27
N ILE A 156 -16.67 -21.94 9.73
CA ILE A 156 -15.42 -21.25 9.37
C ILE A 156 -14.23 -21.99 9.98
N ARG A 157 -14.34 -22.47 11.22
CA ARG A 157 -13.28 -23.30 11.85
C ARG A 157 -12.99 -24.53 11.02
N GLN A 158 -14.04 -25.27 10.65
CA GLN A 158 -13.92 -26.46 9.80
C GLN A 158 -13.32 -26.14 8.42
N HIS A 159 -13.70 -25.02 7.81
CA HIS A 159 -13.12 -24.56 6.55
C HIS A 159 -11.60 -24.32 6.68
N ILE A 160 -11.16 -23.58 7.70
CA ILE A 160 -9.74 -23.31 7.96
C ILE A 160 -8.96 -24.59 8.27
N ASP A 161 -9.54 -25.51 9.06
CA ASP A 161 -8.92 -26.79 9.37
C ASP A 161 -8.74 -27.63 8.10
N ASN A 162 -9.74 -27.65 7.22
CA ASN A 162 -9.68 -28.39 5.95
C ASN A 162 -8.67 -27.79 4.97
N LEU A 163 -8.51 -26.46 4.95
CA LEU A 163 -7.54 -25.74 4.12
C LEU A 163 -6.09 -26.15 4.43
N LEU A 164 -5.80 -26.44 5.70
CA LEU A 164 -4.48 -26.92 6.10
C LEU A 164 -4.20 -28.38 5.68
N VAL A 165 -5.24 -29.19 5.46
CA VAL A 165 -5.14 -30.62 5.12
C VAL A 165 -5.11 -30.85 3.60
N GLN A 166 -5.84 -30.06 2.81
CA GLN A 166 -6.05 -30.32 1.38
C GLN A 166 -5.13 -29.48 0.46
N ASP A 167 -4.25 -30.13 -0.31
CA ASP A 167 -3.44 -29.51 -1.40
C ASP A 167 -4.06 -29.80 -2.78
N LEU A 168 -5.35 -29.56 -2.96
CA LEU A 168 -6.08 -30.12 -4.11
C LEU A 168 -6.54 -29.11 -5.16
N ILE A 169 -6.67 -27.83 -4.83
CA ILE A 169 -7.12 -26.82 -5.81
C ILE A 169 -6.03 -25.79 -6.04
N LYS A 170 -5.63 -25.61 -7.30
CA LYS A 170 -4.70 -24.55 -7.68
C LYS A 170 -5.45 -23.22 -7.68
N SER A 171 -5.26 -22.41 -6.65
CA SER A 171 -5.72 -21.02 -6.69
C SER A 171 -5.00 -20.24 -7.80
N PRO A 172 -5.66 -19.23 -8.40
CA PRO A 172 -5.00 -18.32 -9.33
C PRO A 172 -3.79 -17.63 -8.68
N ALA A 173 -3.92 -17.22 -7.41
CA ALA A 173 -2.85 -16.67 -6.58
C ALA A 173 -1.62 -17.58 -6.54
N ARG A 174 -1.79 -18.88 -6.23
CA ARG A 174 -0.71 -19.89 -6.24
C ARG A 174 0.00 -19.92 -7.60
N SER A 175 -0.77 -19.93 -8.68
CA SER A 175 -0.23 -19.99 -10.03
C SER A 175 0.64 -18.76 -10.34
N LYS A 176 0.23 -17.57 -9.90
CA LYS A 176 1.01 -16.34 -10.06
C LYS A 176 2.28 -16.33 -9.22
N PHE A 177 2.21 -16.72 -7.94
CA PHE A 177 3.41 -16.84 -7.09
C PHE A 177 4.45 -17.80 -7.69
N VAL A 178 4.01 -18.92 -8.27
CA VAL A 178 4.91 -19.85 -8.97
C VAL A 178 5.47 -19.26 -10.26
N GLN A 179 4.67 -18.49 -11.01
CA GLN A 179 5.11 -17.83 -12.25
C GLN A 179 6.10 -16.69 -12.00
N ALA A 180 5.99 -15.99 -10.87
CA ALA A 180 6.87 -14.86 -10.53
C ALA A 180 8.35 -15.26 -10.49
N LYS A 181 8.69 -16.55 -10.36
CA LYS A 181 10.02 -17.21 -10.52
C LYS A 181 11.20 -16.65 -9.71
N ASN A 182 11.14 -15.43 -9.21
CA ASN A 182 12.25 -14.78 -8.52
C ASN A 182 12.23 -15.13 -7.03
N LYS A 183 13.05 -16.11 -6.65
CA LYS A 183 13.23 -16.52 -5.26
C LYS A 183 13.91 -15.46 -4.38
N GLU A 184 14.38 -14.37 -4.98
CA GLU A 184 15.03 -13.27 -4.27
C GLU A 184 14.05 -12.18 -3.81
N ASP A 185 12.77 -12.26 -4.21
CA ASP A 185 11.78 -11.27 -3.79
C ASP A 185 11.54 -11.32 -2.28
N GLN A 186 11.58 -10.15 -1.64
CA GLN A 186 11.37 -10.01 -0.19
C GLN A 186 9.89 -10.04 0.18
N ILE A 187 9.07 -9.34 -0.61
CA ILE A 187 7.63 -9.26 -0.44
C ILE A 187 6.99 -9.47 -1.81
N GLN A 188 5.95 -10.28 -1.90
CA GLN A 188 5.15 -10.47 -3.10
C GLN A 188 3.67 -10.25 -2.76
N VAL A 189 2.97 -9.52 -3.62
CA VAL A 189 1.56 -9.14 -3.48
C VAL A 189 0.81 -9.63 -4.70
N TYR A 190 -0.23 -10.44 -4.50
CA TYR A 190 -1.20 -10.82 -5.49
C TYR A 190 -2.53 -10.12 -5.22
N ILE A 191 -3.14 -9.59 -6.28
CA ILE A 191 -4.46 -8.96 -6.23
C ILE A 191 -5.27 -9.48 -7.42
N SER A 192 -6.48 -9.96 -7.13
CA SER A 192 -7.52 -10.25 -8.11
C SER A 192 -8.53 -9.11 -8.11
N GLY A 193 -8.78 -8.51 -9.27
CA GLY A 193 -9.86 -7.55 -9.45
C GLY A 193 -11.17 -8.25 -9.76
N ASP A 194 -12.26 -7.51 -9.59
CA ASP A 194 -13.58 -7.94 -10.01
C ASP A 194 -13.86 -7.58 -11.49
N LEU A 195 -15.09 -7.82 -11.94
CA LEU A 195 -15.52 -7.51 -13.31
C LEU A 195 -15.56 -5.99 -13.59
N GLU A 196 -15.59 -5.15 -12.56
CA GLU A 196 -15.64 -3.70 -12.67
C GLU A 196 -14.23 -3.08 -12.64
N SER A 197 -13.25 -3.80 -12.12
CA SER A 197 -11.86 -3.40 -12.04
C SER A 197 -11.19 -3.34 -13.43
N ASN A 198 -10.34 -2.33 -13.65
CA ASN A 198 -9.52 -2.23 -14.87
C ASN A 198 -8.42 -3.29 -14.93
N VAL A 199 -8.01 -3.82 -13.77
CA VAL A 199 -7.03 -4.89 -13.63
C VAL A 199 -7.79 -6.15 -13.22
N GLN A 200 -7.69 -7.20 -14.02
CA GLN A 200 -8.28 -8.50 -13.69
C GLN A 200 -7.44 -9.22 -12.64
N GLU A 201 -6.12 -9.26 -12.82
CA GLU A 201 -5.20 -9.87 -11.88
C GLU A 201 -3.87 -9.13 -11.93
N SER A 202 -3.17 -9.07 -10.81
CA SER A 202 -1.79 -8.60 -10.74
C SER A 202 -0.96 -9.36 -9.73
N ILE A 203 0.32 -9.45 -9.99
CA ILE A 203 1.33 -9.85 -9.01
C ILE A 203 2.48 -8.87 -9.05
N SER A 204 2.85 -8.35 -7.88
CA SER A 204 3.93 -7.39 -7.71
C SER A 204 4.89 -7.87 -6.62
N ALA A 205 6.18 -7.63 -6.81
CA ALA A 205 7.23 -7.85 -5.85
C ALA A 205 7.75 -6.51 -5.34
N VAL A 206 7.98 -6.42 -4.03
CA VAL A 206 8.60 -5.27 -3.36
C VAL A 206 9.92 -5.70 -2.76
N ASN A 207 10.98 -4.96 -3.08
CA ASN A 207 12.35 -5.23 -2.65
C ASN A 207 13.00 -3.98 -2.05
N LEU A 208 13.57 -4.11 -0.85
CA LEU A 208 14.43 -3.13 -0.22
C LEU A 208 15.86 -3.32 -0.74
N ILE A 209 16.36 -2.33 -1.48
CA ILE A 209 17.70 -2.35 -2.08
C ILE A 209 18.39 -1.03 -1.72
N ALA A 210 19.31 -1.09 -0.76
CA ALA A 210 20.03 0.07 -0.27
C ALA A 210 19.05 1.21 0.16
N ASN A 211 19.17 2.39 -0.45
CA ASN A 211 18.31 3.56 -0.20
C ASN A 211 17.00 3.57 -1.00
N LYS A 212 16.62 2.49 -1.68
CA LYS A 212 15.37 2.42 -2.46
C LYS A 212 14.47 1.25 -2.07
N ILE A 213 13.17 1.48 -2.19
CA ILE A 213 12.12 0.46 -2.24
C ILE A 213 11.74 0.33 -3.71
N GLU A 214 11.93 -0.85 -4.28
CA GLU A 214 11.64 -1.13 -5.68
C GLU A 214 10.42 -2.03 -5.79
N LEU A 215 9.44 -1.60 -6.59
CA LEU A 215 8.23 -2.34 -6.94
C LEU A 215 8.35 -2.81 -8.39
N ARG A 216 8.11 -4.10 -8.63
CA ARG A 216 8.04 -4.66 -9.99
C ARG A 216 6.90 -5.65 -10.05
N GLY A 217 6.05 -5.55 -11.05
CA GLY A 217 4.92 -6.44 -11.18
C GLY A 217 4.45 -6.63 -12.60
N ILE A 218 3.55 -7.59 -12.74
CA ILE A 218 2.82 -7.84 -13.97
C ILE A 218 1.34 -7.94 -13.65
N GLY A 219 0.50 -7.54 -14.59
CA GLY A 219 -0.94 -7.70 -14.47
C GLY A 219 -1.60 -7.96 -15.82
N THR A 220 -2.89 -8.19 -15.78
CA THR A 220 -3.74 -8.32 -16.96
C THR A 220 -4.89 -7.34 -16.87
N LYS A 221 -5.09 -6.53 -17.91
CA LYS A 221 -6.24 -5.65 -18.02
C LYS A 221 -7.52 -6.46 -18.16
N ASN A 222 -8.59 -5.93 -17.60
CA ASN A 222 -9.92 -6.38 -17.90
C ASN A 222 -10.31 -5.91 -19.32
N PRO A 223 -10.59 -6.82 -20.28
CA PRO A 223 -10.76 -6.48 -21.69
C PRO A 223 -12.02 -5.63 -22.00
N VAL A 224 -12.88 -5.37 -21.01
CA VAL A 224 -14.27 -4.92 -21.24
C VAL A 224 -14.42 -3.40 -21.41
N LYS A 225 -13.43 -2.55 -21.13
CA LYS A 225 -13.69 -1.11 -20.87
C LYS A 225 -13.17 -0.04 -21.84
N VAL A 226 -12.58 -0.36 -23.00
CA VAL A 226 -12.07 0.70 -23.92
C VAL A 226 -13.00 0.93 -25.11
N LYS A 227 -13.85 1.96 -25.03
CA LYS A 227 -14.64 2.44 -26.19
C LYS A 227 -13.69 3.02 -27.24
N GLN A 228 -13.65 2.42 -28.44
CA GLN A 228 -12.83 2.91 -29.55
C GLN A 228 -13.28 4.31 -30.00
N GLY A 229 -12.32 5.20 -30.29
CA GLY A 229 -12.59 6.53 -30.85
C GLY A 229 -12.77 7.66 -29.83
N GLN A 230 -12.76 7.38 -28.52
CA GLN A 230 -12.79 8.40 -27.48
C GLN A 230 -11.42 9.06 -27.32
N LYS A 231 -11.39 10.40 -27.27
CA LYS A 231 -10.21 11.16 -26.82
C LYS A 231 -10.28 11.32 -25.31
N PHE A 232 -9.14 11.15 -24.65
CA PHE A 232 -8.99 11.32 -23.21
C PHE A 232 -8.20 12.59 -22.93
N HIS A 233 -8.70 13.43 -22.03
CA HIS A 233 -8.06 14.69 -21.69
C HIS A 233 -7.28 14.59 -20.39
N TYR A 234 -6.07 15.14 -20.34
CA TYR A 234 -5.21 15.15 -19.16
C TYR A 234 -4.63 16.54 -18.95
N ILE A 235 -4.41 16.93 -17.70
CA ILE A 235 -3.57 18.08 -17.38
C ILE A 235 -2.14 17.69 -17.73
N LYS A 236 -1.42 18.57 -18.44
CA LYS A 236 0.00 18.36 -18.73
C LYS A 236 0.78 18.30 -17.43
N GLU A 237 1.54 17.22 -17.28
CA GLU A 237 2.25 16.89 -16.04
C GLU A 237 3.16 18.02 -15.55
N ASP A 238 3.09 18.27 -14.25
CA ASP A 238 4.01 19.09 -13.50
C ASP A 238 4.76 18.20 -12.52
N THR A 239 6.06 17.99 -12.74
CA THR A 239 6.89 17.12 -11.91
C THR A 239 7.13 17.65 -10.50
N SER A 240 6.78 18.92 -10.23
CA SER A 240 6.93 19.52 -8.91
C SER A 240 5.79 19.19 -7.96
N LEU A 241 4.68 18.63 -8.46
CA LEU A 241 3.50 18.26 -7.69
C LEU A 241 3.30 16.76 -7.70
N VAL A 242 2.48 16.26 -6.78
CA VAL A 242 2.00 14.87 -6.85
C VAL A 242 0.99 14.76 -7.98
N ASN A 243 1.38 14.06 -9.05
CA ASN A 243 0.47 13.65 -10.12
C ASN A 243 -0.04 12.24 -9.82
N THR A 244 -1.35 12.07 -9.92
CA THR A 244 -1.98 10.76 -9.90
C THR A 244 -2.95 10.60 -11.05
N VAL A 245 -2.93 9.43 -11.68
CA VAL A 245 -3.96 8.94 -12.60
C VAL A 245 -4.47 7.65 -12.01
N THR A 246 -5.78 7.56 -11.80
CA THR A 246 -6.40 6.35 -11.25
C THR A 246 -7.75 6.10 -11.90
N GLY A 247 -8.24 4.87 -11.79
CA GLY A 247 -9.63 4.54 -12.07
C GLY A 247 -10.53 5.13 -11.01
N GLU A 248 -11.43 4.31 -10.45
CA GLU A 248 -12.18 4.71 -9.27
C GLU A 248 -11.22 4.99 -8.10
N LEU A 249 -11.51 6.06 -7.35
CA LEU A 249 -10.75 6.41 -6.16
C LEU A 249 -11.09 5.44 -5.02
N PRO A 250 -10.11 5.02 -4.20
CA PRO A 250 -10.40 4.32 -2.95
C PRO A 250 -11.41 5.10 -2.10
N ASP A 251 -12.34 4.42 -1.41
CA ASP A 251 -13.45 5.03 -0.66
C ASP A 251 -13.04 6.22 0.20
N THR A 252 -11.89 6.14 0.87
CA THR A 252 -11.37 7.21 1.71
C THR A 252 -11.07 8.47 0.90
N LEU A 253 -10.36 8.33 -0.23
CA LEU A 253 -10.08 9.46 -1.13
C LEU A 253 -11.36 9.94 -1.81
N ASN A 254 -12.18 8.99 -2.27
CA ASN A 254 -13.45 9.29 -2.91
C ASN A 254 -14.35 10.13 -2.00
N TYR A 255 -14.43 9.81 -0.71
CA TYR A 255 -15.19 10.58 0.29
C TYR A 255 -14.74 12.05 0.35
N TYR A 256 -13.44 12.31 0.38
CA TYR A 256 -12.90 13.67 0.43
C TYR A 256 -13.20 14.45 -0.85
N PHE A 257 -12.94 13.87 -2.02
CA PHE A 257 -13.18 14.52 -3.30
C PHE A 257 -14.67 14.72 -3.56
N THR A 258 -15.49 13.71 -3.28
CA THR A 258 -16.96 13.79 -3.38
C THR A 258 -17.52 14.90 -2.50
N SER A 259 -17.01 15.05 -1.28
CA SER A 259 -17.42 16.16 -0.39
C SER A 259 -17.06 17.52 -1.00
N SER A 260 -15.87 17.65 -1.57
CA SER A 260 -15.43 18.88 -2.28
C SER A 260 -16.30 19.18 -3.51
N LEU A 261 -16.55 18.19 -4.37
CA LEU A 261 -17.39 18.31 -5.56
C LEU A 261 -18.83 18.70 -5.20
N LYS A 262 -19.40 18.09 -4.15
CA LYS A 262 -20.72 18.45 -3.63
C LYS A 262 -20.77 19.90 -3.14
N MET A 263 -19.74 20.38 -2.45
CA MET A 263 -19.66 21.80 -2.04
C MET A 263 -19.60 22.73 -3.25
N LEU A 264 -18.99 22.29 -4.35
CA LEU A 264 -18.95 23.01 -5.62
C LEU A 264 -20.25 22.90 -6.44
N GLY A 265 -21.23 22.11 -6.00
CA GLY A 265 -22.47 21.87 -6.75
C GLY A 265 -22.27 21.03 -8.02
N ILE A 266 -21.20 20.24 -8.06
CA ILE A 266 -20.80 19.39 -9.20
C ILE A 266 -21.22 17.94 -8.93
N PRO A 267 -21.66 17.18 -9.96
CA PRO A 267 -21.91 15.74 -9.85
C PRO A 267 -20.72 15.01 -9.24
N SER A 268 -21.00 14.16 -8.25
CA SER A 268 -19.98 13.37 -7.56
C SER A 268 -20.19 11.86 -7.70
N THR A 269 -21.14 11.45 -8.53
CA THR A 269 -21.49 10.04 -8.77
C THR A 269 -20.99 9.61 -10.16
N ASN A 270 -20.82 8.29 -10.36
CA ASN A 270 -20.43 7.70 -11.64
C ASN A 270 -19.05 8.17 -12.17
N ILE A 271 -18.14 8.56 -11.28
CA ILE A 271 -16.76 8.91 -11.66
C ILE A 271 -15.98 7.60 -11.88
N VAL A 272 -15.58 7.35 -13.12
CA VAL A 272 -14.90 6.10 -13.53
C VAL A 272 -13.38 6.22 -13.60
N SER A 273 -12.87 7.43 -13.75
CA SER A 273 -11.43 7.69 -13.66
C SER A 273 -11.15 9.14 -13.35
N THR A 274 -9.98 9.37 -12.78
CA THR A 274 -9.52 10.71 -12.40
C THR A 274 -8.05 10.89 -12.70
N GLN A 275 -7.68 12.14 -12.98
CA GLN A 275 -6.30 12.60 -12.84
C GLN A 275 -6.29 13.77 -11.86
N PHE A 276 -5.31 13.83 -10.97
CA PHE A 276 -5.09 14.98 -10.10
C PHE A 276 -3.63 15.42 -10.06
N HIS A 277 -3.42 16.72 -10.07
CA HIS A 277 -2.24 17.36 -9.51
C HIS A 277 -2.60 17.87 -8.12
N TYR A 278 -2.10 17.19 -7.09
CA TYR A 278 -2.39 17.51 -5.71
C TYR A 278 -1.36 18.48 -5.15
N LYS A 279 -1.83 19.56 -4.52
CA LYS A 279 -1.00 20.64 -3.96
C LYS A 279 -0.99 20.66 -2.42
N GLY A 280 -1.97 20.03 -1.77
CA GLY A 280 -2.09 19.99 -0.31
C GLY A 280 -3.53 20.12 0.17
N VAL A 281 -3.71 20.50 1.44
CA VAL A 281 -5.02 20.83 2.03
C VAL A 281 -4.97 22.18 2.72
N LYS A 282 -5.98 23.01 2.50
CA LYS A 282 -6.27 24.20 3.31
C LYS A 282 -7.21 23.87 4.46
N LEU A 283 -6.84 24.26 5.67
CA LEU A 283 -7.75 24.27 6.81
C LEU A 283 -8.38 25.66 6.93
N LYS A 284 -9.69 25.74 6.71
CA LYS A 284 -10.45 27.00 6.78
C LYS A 284 -11.53 26.88 7.85
N THR A 285 -11.76 27.97 8.56
CA THR A 285 -12.89 28.09 9.49
C THR A 285 -14.07 28.68 8.75
N ASP A 286 -15.18 27.94 8.72
CA ASP A 286 -16.48 28.42 8.24
C ASP A 286 -17.41 28.57 9.44
N HIS A 287 -17.69 29.81 9.81
CA HIS A 287 -18.35 30.16 11.07
C HIS A 287 -17.63 29.59 12.31
N THR A 288 -18.05 28.42 12.79
CA THR A 288 -17.51 27.72 13.96
C THR A 288 -16.96 26.32 13.62
N GLN A 289 -17.04 25.91 12.36
CA GLN A 289 -16.60 24.59 11.92
C GLN A 289 -15.29 24.69 11.16
N LEU A 290 -14.34 23.83 11.55
CA LEU A 290 -13.12 23.63 10.79
C LEU A 290 -13.44 22.74 9.59
N LYS A 291 -13.18 23.24 8.38
CA LYS A 291 -13.38 22.52 7.13
C LYS A 291 -12.04 22.30 6.43
N LEU A 292 -11.88 21.11 5.87
CA LEU A 292 -10.76 20.72 5.03
C LEU A 292 -11.13 21.02 3.58
N LEU A 293 -10.28 21.80 2.90
CA LEU A 293 -10.42 22.11 1.49
C LEU A 293 -9.19 21.57 0.75
N PRO A 294 -9.31 20.47 -0.02
CA PRO A 294 -8.19 19.96 -0.79
C PRO A 294 -7.82 20.96 -1.90
N GLU A 295 -6.52 21.21 -2.06
CA GLU A 295 -5.96 22.02 -3.12
C GLU A 295 -5.49 21.11 -4.24
N TYR A 296 -6.20 21.16 -5.37
CA TYR A 296 -5.89 20.30 -6.51
C TYR A 296 -6.31 20.93 -7.83
N ASN A 297 -5.75 20.37 -8.89
CA ASN A 297 -6.28 20.48 -10.24
C ASN A 297 -6.60 19.07 -10.73
N GLY A 298 -7.81 18.82 -11.19
CA GLY A 298 -8.22 17.48 -11.55
C GLY A 298 -9.01 17.42 -12.84
N VAL A 299 -8.88 16.30 -13.55
CA VAL A 299 -9.78 15.89 -14.62
C VAL A 299 -10.59 14.70 -14.13
N PHE A 300 -11.90 14.85 -14.14
CA PHE A 300 -12.87 13.84 -13.71
C PHE A 300 -13.57 13.30 -14.93
N ARG A 301 -13.59 11.97 -15.07
CA ARG A 301 -14.32 11.29 -16.15
C ARG A 301 -15.50 10.55 -15.56
N PHE A 302 -16.65 10.76 -16.19
CA PHE A 302 -17.91 10.19 -15.80
C PHE A 302 -18.28 9.06 -16.76
N GLU A 303 -19.04 8.09 -16.25
CA GLU A 303 -19.59 7.00 -17.08
C GLU A 303 -20.58 7.53 -18.12
N ASP A 304 -21.45 8.45 -17.67
CA ASP A 304 -22.52 9.05 -18.44
C ASP A 304 -22.15 10.46 -18.95
N SER A 305 -22.84 10.89 -20.00
CA SER A 305 -22.73 12.27 -20.47
C SER A 305 -23.38 13.24 -19.49
N LEU A 306 -22.64 14.30 -19.13
CA LEU A 306 -23.05 15.35 -18.23
C LEU A 306 -24.05 16.30 -18.89
N ARG A 307 -25.03 16.76 -18.12
CA ARG A 307 -26.07 17.71 -18.51
C ARG A 307 -26.18 18.82 -17.47
N VAL A 308 -26.70 19.97 -17.87
CA VAL A 308 -26.83 21.14 -16.98
C VAL A 308 -27.68 20.79 -15.74
N GLU A 309 -28.68 19.92 -15.88
CA GLU A 309 -29.55 19.49 -14.79
C GLU A 309 -28.82 18.69 -13.71
N ASP A 310 -27.64 18.14 -14.02
CA ASP A 310 -26.84 17.39 -13.06
C ASP A 310 -26.15 18.32 -12.04
N PHE A 311 -26.09 19.62 -12.32
CA PHE A 311 -25.40 20.61 -11.50
C PHE A 311 -26.35 21.40 -10.60
N GLN A 312 -25.92 21.63 -9.36
CA GLN A 312 -26.64 22.50 -8.40
C GLN A 312 -26.16 23.96 -8.49
N THR A 313 -25.13 24.19 -9.29
CA THR A 313 -24.49 25.48 -9.48
C THR A 313 -25.33 26.41 -10.36
N LYS A 314 -25.53 27.63 -9.89
CA LYS A 314 -26.26 28.67 -10.65
C LYS A 314 -25.35 29.32 -11.69
N GLY A 315 -25.93 29.71 -12.82
CA GLY A 315 -25.25 30.52 -13.84
C GLY A 315 -24.45 29.72 -14.86
N ILE A 316 -24.65 28.40 -14.95
CA ILE A 316 -24.10 27.58 -16.04
C ILE A 316 -24.84 27.95 -17.32
N THR A 317 -24.08 28.26 -18.38
CA THR A 317 -24.59 28.50 -19.73
C THR A 317 -24.13 27.40 -20.68
N VAL A 318 -24.80 27.24 -21.81
CA VAL A 318 -24.43 26.28 -22.86
C VAL A 318 -24.21 27.06 -24.14
N ASP A 319 -23.05 26.87 -24.79
CA ASP A 319 -22.73 27.51 -26.06
C ASP A 319 -23.47 26.84 -27.25
N GLU A 320 -23.29 27.40 -28.44
CA GLU A 320 -23.91 26.88 -29.68
C GLU A 320 -23.46 25.46 -30.07
N PHE A 321 -22.36 24.97 -29.49
CA PHE A 321 -21.81 23.64 -29.71
C PHE A 321 -22.17 22.65 -28.59
N GLY A 322 -23.01 23.06 -27.63
CA GLY A 322 -23.40 22.22 -26.50
C GLY A 322 -22.36 22.17 -25.38
N LYS A 323 -21.36 23.05 -25.38
CA LYS A 323 -20.34 23.12 -24.34
C LYS A 323 -20.87 23.95 -23.16
N MET A 324 -20.85 23.35 -21.97
CA MET A 324 -21.16 24.06 -20.73
C MET A 324 -20.05 25.04 -20.34
N GLU A 325 -20.44 26.27 -20.04
CA GLU A 325 -19.59 27.33 -19.50
C GLU A 325 -19.96 27.56 -18.03
N PHE A 326 -18.95 27.61 -17.17
CA PHE A 326 -19.13 27.73 -15.73
C PHE A 326 -18.59 29.07 -15.24
N PRO A 327 -19.30 29.78 -14.36
CA PRO A 327 -18.70 30.88 -13.62
C PRO A 327 -17.64 30.36 -12.63
N PRO A 328 -16.67 31.18 -12.21
CA PRO A 328 -15.77 30.80 -11.12
C PRO A 328 -16.55 30.46 -9.85
N LEU A 329 -16.27 29.29 -9.29
CA LEU A 329 -16.97 28.75 -8.13
C LEU A 329 -16.20 29.11 -6.87
N LYS A 330 -16.85 29.77 -5.93
CA LYS A 330 -16.22 30.19 -4.68
C LYS A 330 -16.59 29.27 -3.54
N VAL A 331 -15.61 28.58 -2.97
CA VAL A 331 -15.78 27.70 -1.80
C VAL A 331 -14.79 28.14 -0.73
N LEU A 332 -15.32 28.48 0.46
CA LEU A 332 -14.51 28.88 1.62
C LEU A 332 -13.49 30.01 1.34
N GLY A 333 -13.86 30.92 0.43
CA GLY A 333 -13.01 32.05 0.04
C GLY A 333 -12.08 31.79 -1.14
N GLU A 334 -11.88 30.53 -1.53
CA GLU A 334 -11.03 30.12 -2.65
C GLU A 334 -11.85 29.96 -3.93
N TYR A 335 -11.23 30.21 -5.08
CA TYR A 335 -11.87 30.06 -6.40
C TYR A 335 -11.47 28.74 -7.04
N PHE A 336 -12.47 28.05 -7.58
CA PHE A 336 -12.33 26.88 -8.43
C PHE A 336 -12.89 27.21 -9.81
N TYR A 337 -12.16 26.78 -10.83
CA TYR A 337 -12.52 26.91 -12.23
C TYR A 337 -12.92 25.55 -12.78
N VAL A 338 -14.00 25.53 -13.57
CA VAL A 338 -14.53 24.32 -14.18
C VAL A 338 -14.50 24.50 -15.69
N LEU A 339 -13.87 23.55 -16.39
CA LEU A 339 -13.85 23.54 -17.85
C LEU A 339 -14.48 22.23 -18.35
N HIS A 340 -15.48 22.36 -19.21
CA HIS A 340 -16.07 21.22 -19.91
C HIS A 340 -15.13 20.78 -21.05
N LEU A 341 -14.54 19.59 -20.91
CA LEU A 341 -13.52 19.08 -21.86
C LEU A 341 -14.15 18.20 -22.94
N SER A 342 -15.12 17.37 -22.55
CA SER A 342 -15.91 16.52 -23.43
C SER A 342 -17.23 16.18 -22.74
N ALA A 343 -18.15 15.53 -23.44
CA ALA A 343 -19.48 15.20 -22.93
C ALA A 343 -19.47 14.48 -21.58
N ASN A 344 -18.39 13.78 -21.22
CA ASN A 344 -18.25 13.04 -19.97
C ASN A 344 -17.00 13.42 -19.17
N GLU A 345 -16.36 14.56 -19.45
CA GLU A 345 -15.14 14.99 -18.77
C GLU A 345 -15.18 16.47 -18.34
N LEU A 346 -14.83 16.71 -17.07
CA LEU A 346 -14.65 18.03 -16.52
C LEU A 346 -13.22 18.20 -16.00
N TYR A 347 -12.60 19.32 -16.31
CA TYR A 347 -11.54 19.86 -15.47
C TYR A 347 -12.16 20.63 -14.31
N ILE A 348 -11.64 20.43 -13.11
CA ILE A 348 -12.00 21.19 -11.90
C ILE A 348 -10.71 21.45 -11.13
N GLY A 349 -10.38 22.71 -10.89
CA GLY A 349 -9.15 23.05 -10.20
C GLY A 349 -9.03 24.51 -9.83
N MET A 350 -7.91 24.87 -9.21
CA MET A 350 -7.63 26.25 -8.78
C MET A 350 -6.99 27.10 -9.87
N ASP A 351 -6.52 26.48 -10.96
CA ASP A 351 -5.88 27.18 -12.06
C ASP A 351 -6.91 27.53 -13.15
N GLU A 352 -7.01 28.80 -13.53
CA GLU A 352 -8.02 29.27 -14.49
C GLU A 352 -7.77 28.73 -15.90
N ASN A 353 -6.50 28.60 -16.30
CA ASN A 353 -6.09 28.23 -17.65
C ASN A 353 -5.12 27.04 -17.60
N PRO A 354 -5.59 25.81 -17.27
CA PRO A 354 -4.75 24.61 -17.27
C PRO A 354 -4.32 24.25 -18.70
N GLU A 355 -3.09 23.76 -18.87
CA GLU A 355 -2.65 23.18 -20.14
C GLU A 355 -3.19 21.74 -20.23
N ILE A 356 -4.16 21.51 -21.11
CA ILE A 356 -4.80 20.21 -21.32
C ILE A 356 -4.23 19.53 -22.58
N ILE A 357 -3.80 18.28 -22.44
CA ILE A 357 -3.37 17.40 -23.53
C ILE A 357 -4.45 16.35 -23.82
N SER A 358 -4.63 16.01 -25.10
CA SER A 358 -5.57 14.96 -25.51
C SER A 358 -4.82 13.75 -26.06
N THR A 359 -5.17 12.56 -25.60
CA THR A 359 -4.61 11.29 -26.08
C THR A 359 -5.71 10.36 -26.60
N PRO A 360 -5.42 9.49 -27.58
CA PRO A 360 -6.41 8.52 -28.10
C PRO A 360 -6.55 7.28 -27.22
N LYS A 361 -5.65 7.09 -26.25
CA LYS A 361 -5.66 5.99 -25.29
C LYS A 361 -5.66 6.55 -23.87
N PRO A 362 -6.37 5.91 -22.93
CA PRO A 362 -6.28 6.31 -21.53
C PRO A 362 -4.87 5.97 -21.01
N LYS A 363 -4.36 6.82 -20.12
CA LYS A 363 -3.25 6.48 -19.24
C LYS A 363 -3.70 5.43 -18.23
N GLU A 364 -2.81 4.51 -17.91
CA GLU A 364 -2.99 3.56 -16.81
C GLU A 364 -2.77 4.23 -15.45
N PHE A 365 -2.81 3.44 -14.38
CA PHE A 365 -2.47 3.90 -13.04
C PHE A 365 -1.09 4.58 -13.02
N GLU A 366 -1.05 5.77 -12.43
CA GLU A 366 0.18 6.51 -12.18
C GLU A 366 0.07 7.24 -10.85
N LEU A 367 1.14 7.24 -10.09
CA LEU A 367 1.30 8.03 -8.88
C LEU A 367 2.78 8.41 -8.76
N LYS A 368 3.11 9.68 -9.01
CA LYS A 368 4.50 10.17 -9.01
C LYS A 368 4.58 11.62 -8.56
N GLY A 369 5.80 12.06 -8.25
CA GLY A 369 6.08 13.45 -7.87
C GLY A 369 6.57 13.57 -6.42
N ASP A 370 6.44 14.76 -5.84
CA ASP A 370 6.93 15.03 -4.49
C ASP A 370 5.93 14.58 -3.41
N ILE A 371 6.07 13.33 -2.97
CA ILE A 371 5.14 12.68 -2.05
C ILE A 371 4.91 13.44 -0.73
N LYS A 372 5.83 14.34 -0.34
CA LYS A 372 5.68 15.16 0.87
C LYS A 372 4.43 16.06 0.79
N ASP A 373 4.00 16.43 -0.42
CA ASP A 373 2.87 17.31 -0.64
C ASP A 373 1.54 16.67 -0.20
N LEU A 374 1.47 15.33 -0.13
CA LEU A 374 0.32 14.61 0.44
C LEU A 374 0.01 15.00 1.90
N LEU A 375 1.00 15.51 2.63
CA LEU A 375 0.86 15.93 4.03
C LEU A 375 1.05 17.45 4.20
N THR A 376 1.07 18.21 3.11
CA THR A 376 1.11 19.67 3.15
C THR A 376 -0.25 20.19 3.58
N VAL A 377 -0.27 20.91 4.70
CA VAL A 377 -1.46 21.56 5.24
C VAL A 377 -1.19 23.05 5.37
N ASP A 378 -1.91 23.86 4.59
CA ASP A 378 -1.92 25.31 4.70
C ASP A 378 -2.92 25.75 5.76
N THR A 379 -2.41 26.28 6.87
CA THR A 379 -3.18 26.67 8.06
C THR A 379 -2.40 27.66 8.91
N ASP A 380 -3.06 28.24 9.91
CA ASP A 380 -2.39 29.14 10.84
C ASP A 380 -1.31 28.42 11.67
N PRO A 381 -0.27 29.12 12.14
CA PRO A 381 0.84 28.50 12.88
C PRO A 381 0.41 27.77 14.15
N PHE A 382 -0.71 28.15 14.78
CA PHE A 382 -1.19 27.51 15.99
C PHE A 382 -1.78 26.13 15.66
N MET A 383 -2.66 26.04 14.65
CA MET A 383 -3.21 24.76 14.17
C MET A 383 -2.11 23.85 13.61
N LEU A 384 -1.14 24.39 12.89
CA LEU A 384 0.04 23.63 12.45
C LEU A 384 0.84 23.11 13.65
N GLY A 385 0.95 23.90 14.73
CA GLY A 385 1.53 23.47 15.99
C GLY A 385 0.78 22.29 16.61
N ILE A 386 -0.55 22.29 16.59
CA ILE A 386 -1.36 21.15 17.04
C ILE A 386 -1.12 19.92 16.15
N LEU A 387 -1.14 20.08 14.82
CA LEU A 387 -0.87 19.00 13.87
C LEU A 387 0.49 18.35 14.10
N ASN A 388 1.52 19.16 14.34
CA ASN A 388 2.88 18.70 14.64
C ASN A 388 3.02 17.96 15.99
N ASN A 389 2.01 18.04 16.86
CA ASN A 389 1.95 17.24 18.08
C ASN A 389 1.24 15.89 17.90
N PHE A 390 0.45 15.71 16.83
CA PHE A 390 -0.13 14.41 16.52
C PHE A 390 0.95 13.47 15.96
N PRO A 391 1.25 12.33 16.63
CA PRO A 391 2.32 11.44 16.21
C PRO A 391 2.19 10.96 14.77
N LEU A 392 0.96 10.63 14.33
CA LEU A 392 0.70 10.18 12.97
C LEU A 392 1.12 11.22 11.92
N TYR A 393 0.71 12.47 12.07
CA TYR A 393 1.08 13.53 11.13
C TYR A 393 2.60 13.78 11.15
N LYS A 394 3.17 13.99 12.35
CA LYS A 394 4.58 14.29 12.55
C LYS A 394 5.51 13.21 11.98
N ASN A 395 5.23 11.95 12.32
CA ASN A 395 6.08 10.83 11.96
C ASN A 395 5.99 10.55 10.46
N SER A 396 4.79 10.60 9.87
CA SER A 396 4.60 10.44 8.43
C SER A 396 5.27 11.56 7.64
N ARG A 397 5.10 12.82 8.06
CA ARG A 397 5.79 13.96 7.43
C ARG A 397 7.30 13.81 7.48
N THR A 398 7.85 13.39 8.63
CA THR A 398 9.30 13.15 8.78
C THR A 398 9.80 12.05 7.83
N LEU A 399 9.01 11.00 7.59
CA LEU A 399 9.37 9.95 6.63
C LEU A 399 9.34 10.49 5.19
N LEU A 400 8.25 11.16 4.79
CA LEU A 400 8.08 11.67 3.43
C LEU A 400 9.09 12.78 3.09
N ASP A 401 9.46 13.63 4.06
CA ASP A 401 10.52 14.64 3.91
C ASP A 401 11.89 14.04 3.54
N ASN A 402 12.10 12.74 3.79
CA ASN A 402 13.32 12.01 3.49
C ASN A 402 13.29 11.30 2.12
N VAL A 403 12.14 11.31 1.44
CA VAL A 403 11.99 10.77 0.09
C VAL A 403 12.52 11.79 -0.92
N GLU A 404 13.40 11.35 -1.81
CA GLU A 404 13.98 12.15 -2.89
C GLU A 404 13.26 11.92 -4.22
N HIS A 405 12.80 10.69 -4.45
CA HIS A 405 12.08 10.32 -5.66
C HIS A 405 10.99 9.29 -5.32
N PHE A 406 9.82 9.48 -5.93
CA PHE A 406 8.70 8.57 -5.80
C PHE A 406 7.95 8.48 -7.13
N GLU A 407 7.77 7.25 -7.59
CA GLU A 407 7.03 6.92 -8.79
C GLU A 407 6.45 5.51 -8.66
N ILE A 408 5.18 5.34 -9.00
CA ILE A 408 4.53 4.06 -9.23
C ILE A 408 3.69 4.22 -10.49
N CYS A 409 3.94 3.37 -11.48
CA CYS A 409 3.26 3.42 -12.76
C CYS A 409 2.90 2.03 -13.25
N ALA A 410 1.81 1.95 -13.99
CA ALA A 410 1.46 0.81 -14.80
C ALA A 410 1.59 1.20 -16.28
N HIS A 411 2.06 0.27 -17.10
CA HIS A 411 2.18 0.45 -18.54
C HIS A 411 1.59 -0.76 -19.26
N GLU A 412 0.75 -0.51 -20.25
CA GLU A 412 0.35 -1.57 -21.17
C GLU A 412 1.54 -1.96 -22.04
N VAL A 413 1.78 -3.27 -22.14
CA VAL A 413 2.82 -3.84 -22.99
C VAL A 413 2.18 -4.39 -24.27
N GLU A 414 1.76 -5.65 -24.27
CA GLU A 414 1.09 -6.32 -25.39
C GLU A 414 -0.02 -7.25 -24.85
N ASN A 415 -1.06 -7.51 -25.67
CA ASN A 415 -2.12 -8.49 -25.36
C ASN A 415 -2.78 -8.28 -23.99
N ASN A 416 -3.16 -7.03 -23.67
CA ASN A 416 -3.75 -6.65 -22.38
C ASN A 416 -2.84 -6.92 -21.16
N GLN A 417 -1.53 -7.15 -21.35
CA GLN A 417 -0.60 -7.28 -20.24
C GLN A 417 -0.17 -5.92 -19.73
N LEU A 418 -0.10 -5.80 -18.41
CA LEU A 418 0.41 -4.64 -17.70
C LEU A 418 1.78 -4.98 -17.12
N ARG A 419 2.70 -4.02 -17.23
CA ARG A 419 3.93 -3.98 -16.45
C ARG A 419 3.75 -2.92 -15.37
N ILE A 420 3.97 -3.31 -14.12
CA ILE A 420 3.90 -2.43 -12.95
C ILE A 420 5.32 -2.15 -12.53
N GLU A 421 5.67 -0.88 -12.40
CA GLU A 421 6.97 -0.44 -11.92
C GLU A 421 6.78 0.59 -10.82
N GLY A 422 7.69 0.61 -9.87
CA GLY A 422 7.72 1.69 -8.92
C GLY A 422 9.03 1.77 -8.18
N GLU A 423 9.32 2.97 -7.72
CA GLU A 423 10.49 3.28 -6.93
C GLU A 423 10.13 4.33 -5.88
N LEU A 424 10.50 4.05 -4.64
CA LEU A 424 10.58 5.05 -3.58
C LEU A 424 12.04 5.12 -3.14
N ARG A 425 12.71 6.24 -3.44
CA ARG A 425 14.12 6.46 -3.15
C ARG A 425 14.25 7.49 -2.05
N PHE A 426 15.00 7.13 -1.00
CA PHE A 426 15.36 8.04 0.07
C PHE A 426 16.65 8.79 -0.28
N LYS A 427 16.81 9.98 0.31
CA LYS A 427 17.99 10.84 0.13
C LYS A 427 19.29 10.06 0.33
N ASN A 428 20.30 10.37 -0.49
CA ASN A 428 21.62 9.74 -0.43
C ASN A 428 22.14 9.64 1.02
N GLN A 429 22.64 8.46 1.40
CA GLN A 429 23.02 8.01 2.76
C GLN A 429 21.90 7.42 3.62
N GLN A 430 20.64 7.45 3.19
CA GLN A 430 19.51 6.93 3.95
C GLN A 430 19.06 5.55 3.46
N GLU A 431 19.46 4.48 4.17
CA GLU A 431 19.00 3.12 3.87
C GLU A 431 17.48 3.00 4.05
N ALA A 432 16.78 2.45 3.06
CA ALA A 432 15.32 2.35 3.05
C ALA A 432 14.80 1.52 4.23
N SER A 433 15.46 0.40 4.49
CA SER A 433 15.22 -0.48 5.63
C SER A 433 15.22 0.26 6.97
N VAL A 434 16.21 1.14 7.18
CA VAL A 434 16.37 1.89 8.42
C VAL A 434 15.31 2.97 8.57
N GLN A 435 14.93 3.64 7.48
CA GLN A 435 13.85 4.64 7.52
C GLN A 435 12.51 3.99 7.84
N LEU A 436 12.20 2.84 7.24
CA LEU A 436 11.00 2.07 7.56
C LEU A 436 10.96 1.62 9.02
N VAL A 437 12.07 1.08 9.55
CA VAL A 437 12.15 0.68 10.96
C VAL A 437 12.00 1.88 11.89
N LYS A 438 12.66 3.01 11.62
CA LYS A 438 12.48 4.25 12.41
C LYS A 438 11.03 4.72 12.40
N TYR A 439 10.36 4.63 11.26
CA TYR A 439 8.96 4.99 11.13
C TYR A 439 8.07 4.05 11.95
N LEU A 440 8.24 2.72 11.85
CA LEU A 440 7.47 1.77 12.68
C LEU A 440 7.69 1.99 14.19
N LEU A 441 8.94 2.17 14.61
CA LEU A 441 9.29 2.47 16.00
C LEU A 441 8.79 3.84 16.47
N SER A 442 8.39 4.73 15.57
CA SER A 442 7.87 6.05 15.94
C SER A 442 6.49 5.97 16.61
N PHE A 443 5.76 4.87 16.40
CA PHE A 443 4.42 4.61 16.95
C PHE A 443 4.41 3.78 18.24
N ILE A 444 5.53 3.13 18.57
CA ILE A 444 5.68 2.37 19.82
C ILE A 444 6.04 3.38 20.93
N HIS A 445 5.19 3.48 21.95
CA HIS A 445 5.29 4.48 23.03
C HIS A 445 5.51 3.90 24.41
#